data_AF-A0A373PRA0-F1
#
_entry.id   AF-A0A373PRA0-F1
#
_cell.length_a   1.000
_cell.length_b   1.000
_cell.length_c   1.000
_cell.angle_alpha   90.00
_cell.angle_beta   90.00
_cell.angle_gamma   90.00
#
_symmetry.space_group_name_H-M   'P 1'
#
loop_
_entity.id
_entity.type
_entity.pdbx_description
1 polymer ?
#
loop_
_entity_poly.entity_id
_entity_poly.type
_entity_poly.pdbx_seq_one_letter_code
_entity_poly.pdbx_strand_id
1 'polypeptide(L)'
;MSAYAYRDRNRTEVIYASEAMTENIDTLFFCPNKDCNAHLHICAVDGSRKAYFRATHKQFPHIDNCPFASSANHFDSDKFNEEAFSFDDAINNLFLVKKESERNRNQRNIGEHNNGEPNKQPIKTLRQIYSMCKSRPVTDMYAGKKIRDMILDDRSAYYYTKGCFENKIVEARRQVGHFFEDESKRVFLKAPTESGKYTFVLQFDEEKIYGKIKTEIKKNRDKLFIVAGKWESAEKYNHFISNIYSDRQVKVIR
;
A
#
# COMPACT_ATOMS: atom_id res chain seq x y z
N MET A 1 7.43 -11.47 -1.15
CA MET A 1 6.52 -12.62 -1.30
C MET A 1 5.22 -12.11 -1.87
N SER A 2 4.65 -12.78 -2.88
CA SER A 2 3.38 -12.37 -3.50
C SER A 2 2.33 -13.47 -3.41
N ALA A 3 1.06 -13.10 -3.22
CA ALA A 3 -0.06 -14.04 -3.22
C ALA A 3 -0.53 -14.42 -4.63
N TYR A 4 -0.16 -13.63 -5.64
CA TYR A 4 -0.43 -13.89 -7.05
C TYR A 4 0.79 -13.54 -7.91
N ALA A 5 0.83 -14.08 -9.11
CA ALA A 5 1.83 -13.80 -10.13
C ALA A 5 1.15 -13.77 -11.51
N TYR A 6 1.95 -13.64 -12.56
CA TYR A 6 1.49 -13.78 -13.94
C TYR A 6 2.18 -14.95 -14.64
N ARG A 7 1.44 -15.64 -15.51
CA ARG A 7 1.99 -16.72 -16.35
C ARG A 7 2.88 -16.18 -17.47
N ASP A 8 2.62 -14.96 -17.91
CA ASP A 8 3.25 -14.37 -19.07
C ASP A 8 4.00 -13.07 -18.76
N ARG A 9 5.00 -12.75 -19.60
CA ARG A 9 5.79 -11.53 -19.50
C ARG A 9 4.98 -10.26 -19.76
N ASN A 10 3.81 -10.32 -20.39
CA ASN A 10 2.99 -9.13 -20.62
C ASN A 10 2.02 -8.86 -19.46
N ARG A 11 2.01 -9.73 -18.44
CA ARG A 11 1.16 -9.62 -17.25
C ARG A 11 -0.32 -9.59 -17.64
N THR A 12 -0.72 -10.53 -18.50
CA THR A 12 -2.10 -10.66 -19.00
C THR A 12 -2.87 -11.79 -18.34
N GLU A 13 -2.19 -12.85 -17.89
CA GLU A 13 -2.78 -14.02 -17.26
C GLU A 13 -2.37 -14.12 -15.79
N VAL A 14 -3.28 -13.70 -14.91
CA VAL A 14 -3.09 -13.80 -13.45
C VAL A 14 -3.18 -15.27 -13.01
N ILE A 15 -2.35 -15.64 -12.04
CA ILE A 15 -2.46 -16.89 -11.31
C ILE A 15 -2.29 -16.66 -9.81
N TYR A 16 -3.17 -17.25 -9.01
CA TYR A 16 -3.05 -17.23 -7.55
C TYR A 16 -2.16 -18.35 -7.04
N ALA A 17 -1.47 -18.10 -5.92
CA ALA A 17 -0.58 -19.10 -5.33
C ALA A 17 -1.33 -20.38 -4.91
N SER A 18 -2.61 -20.26 -4.51
CA SER A 18 -3.47 -21.39 -4.19
C SER A 18 -3.78 -22.27 -5.40
N GLU A 19 -3.88 -21.69 -6.59
CA GLU A 19 -4.14 -22.41 -7.84
C GLU A 19 -2.85 -23.08 -8.36
N ALA A 20 -1.74 -22.35 -8.26
CA ALA A 20 -0.41 -22.79 -8.70
C ALA A 20 0.16 -23.99 -7.92
N MET A 21 -0.43 -24.37 -6.78
CA MET A 21 0.03 -25.51 -5.99
C MET A 21 -0.05 -26.84 -6.75
N THR A 22 -0.91 -26.92 -7.76
CA THR A 22 -1.07 -28.11 -8.60
C THR A 22 -0.09 -28.15 -9.77
N GLU A 23 0.67 -27.08 -9.98
CA GLU A 23 1.64 -26.99 -11.08
C GLU A 23 3.01 -27.52 -10.68
N ASN A 24 3.85 -27.72 -11.69
CA ASN A 24 5.25 -28.05 -11.45
C ASN A 24 5.91 -26.92 -10.65
N ILE A 25 6.66 -27.27 -9.60
CA ILE A 25 7.35 -26.32 -8.73
C ILE A 25 8.40 -25.47 -9.49
N ASP A 26 8.92 -26.01 -10.59
CA ASP A 26 9.87 -25.36 -11.49
C ASP A 26 9.18 -24.48 -12.55
N THR A 27 7.84 -24.39 -12.54
CA THR A 27 7.13 -23.50 -13.45
C THR A 27 7.50 -22.05 -13.17
N LEU A 28 7.90 -21.36 -14.24
CA LEU A 28 8.28 -19.95 -14.22
C LEU A 28 7.05 -19.04 -14.24
N PHE A 29 7.01 -18.09 -13.30
CA PHE A 29 6.03 -17.00 -13.26
C PHE A 29 6.70 -15.63 -13.21
N PHE A 30 5.92 -14.57 -13.43
CA PHE A 30 6.40 -13.20 -13.51
C PHE A 30 5.85 -12.32 -12.39
N CYS A 31 6.70 -11.38 -11.93
CA CYS A 31 6.34 -10.43 -10.90
C CYS A 31 5.15 -9.55 -11.31
N PRO A 32 4.20 -9.26 -10.39
CA PRO A 32 3.09 -8.35 -10.68
C PRO A 32 3.49 -6.89 -10.92
N ASN A 33 4.70 -6.49 -10.51
CA ASN A 33 5.25 -5.21 -10.92
C ASN A 33 5.77 -5.34 -12.35
N LYS A 34 5.14 -4.62 -13.31
CA LYS A 34 5.49 -4.65 -14.73
C LYS A 34 6.94 -4.25 -15.03
N ASP A 35 7.51 -3.39 -14.20
CA ASP A 35 8.90 -2.93 -14.34
C ASP A 35 9.90 -3.92 -13.73
N CYS A 36 9.40 -4.95 -13.05
CA CYS A 36 10.22 -5.96 -12.40
C CYS A 36 10.27 -7.24 -13.24
N ASN A 37 11.46 -7.54 -13.75
CA ASN A 37 11.74 -8.76 -14.54
C ASN A 37 12.07 -9.98 -13.66
N ALA A 38 11.66 -9.97 -12.39
CA ALA A 38 11.93 -11.08 -11.50
C ALA A 38 11.18 -12.33 -11.94
N HIS A 39 11.90 -13.44 -11.95
CA HIS A 39 11.35 -14.78 -12.19
C HIS A 39 10.91 -15.37 -10.85
N LEU A 40 9.63 -15.72 -10.77
CA LEU A 40 9.02 -16.24 -9.55
C LEU A 40 8.70 -17.72 -9.70
N HIS A 41 8.79 -18.44 -8.59
CA HIS A 41 8.36 -19.83 -8.48
C HIS A 41 7.41 -19.97 -7.28
N ILE A 42 6.55 -20.98 -7.35
CA ILE A 42 5.64 -21.31 -6.25
C ILE A 42 6.43 -21.89 -5.08
N CYS A 43 6.11 -21.47 -3.86
CA CYS A 43 6.76 -21.89 -2.62
C CYS A 43 5.71 -22.37 -1.61
N ALA A 44 6.16 -23.12 -0.59
CA ALA A 44 5.31 -23.70 0.46
C ALA A 44 4.20 -24.64 -0.08
N VAL A 45 4.54 -25.41 -1.11
CA VAL A 45 3.65 -26.44 -1.69
C VAL A 45 3.43 -27.61 -0.73
N ASP A 46 4.34 -27.80 0.24
CA ASP A 46 4.26 -28.80 1.30
C ASP A 46 3.19 -28.52 2.37
N GLY A 47 2.50 -27.38 2.28
CA GLY A 47 1.47 -26.97 3.23
C GLY A 47 2.01 -26.46 4.57
N SER A 48 3.33 -26.31 4.72
CA SER A 48 3.95 -25.77 5.95
C SER A 48 3.49 -24.33 6.26
N ARG A 49 3.11 -23.59 5.21
CA ARG A 49 2.53 -22.24 5.24
C ARG A 49 1.59 -22.09 4.05
N LYS A 50 0.81 -21.00 4.02
CA LYS A 50 0.11 -20.59 2.81
C LYS A 50 1.09 -20.44 1.65
N ALA A 51 0.74 -21.01 0.51
CA ALA A 51 1.54 -20.92 -0.70
C ALA A 51 1.73 -19.45 -1.14
N TYR A 52 2.90 -19.16 -1.73
CA TYR A 52 3.24 -17.83 -2.21
C TYR A 52 4.28 -17.90 -3.33
N PHE A 53 4.40 -16.82 -4.10
CA PHE A 53 5.43 -16.66 -5.11
C PHE A 53 6.64 -15.90 -4.58
N ARG A 54 7.83 -16.33 -4.99
CA ARG A 54 9.10 -15.68 -4.64
C ARG A 54 10.14 -15.83 -5.76
N ALA A 55 10.97 -14.81 -5.92
CA ALA A 55 12.20 -14.90 -6.69
C ALA A 55 13.24 -15.72 -5.91
N THR A 56 13.41 -16.99 -6.29
CA THR A 56 14.34 -17.94 -5.67
C THR A 56 15.74 -17.88 -6.29
N HIS A 57 15.84 -17.57 -7.59
CA HIS A 57 17.09 -17.55 -8.33
C HIS A 57 17.71 -16.15 -8.38
N LYS A 58 19.03 -16.07 -8.16
CA LYS A 58 19.77 -14.80 -8.15
C LYS A 58 19.92 -14.12 -9.52
N GLN A 59 19.69 -14.85 -10.61
CA GLN A 59 19.86 -14.35 -11.98
C GLN A 59 18.76 -13.35 -12.38
N PHE A 60 17.56 -13.50 -11.82
CA PHE A 60 16.41 -12.65 -12.10
C PHE A 60 15.80 -12.17 -10.79
N PRO A 61 16.53 -11.35 -10.00
CA PRO A 61 16.06 -10.86 -8.73
C PRO A 61 15.01 -9.77 -8.92
N HIS A 62 14.34 -9.41 -7.83
CA HIS A 62 13.53 -8.20 -7.82
C HIS A 62 14.41 -6.95 -7.97
N ILE A 63 13.84 -5.93 -8.62
CA ILE A 63 14.42 -4.58 -8.60
C ILE A 63 14.34 -3.97 -7.21
N ASP A 64 15.18 -2.97 -6.94
CA ASP A 64 15.16 -2.24 -5.68
C ASP A 64 13.77 -1.64 -5.38
N ASN A 65 13.37 -1.73 -4.11
CA ASN A 65 12.07 -1.27 -3.61
C ASN A 65 10.85 -1.91 -4.30
N CYS A 66 10.98 -3.05 -4.99
CA CYS A 66 9.83 -3.75 -5.53
C CYS A 66 8.88 -4.18 -4.39
N PRO A 67 7.59 -3.79 -4.42
CA PRO A 67 6.68 -4.04 -3.30
C PRO A 67 6.41 -5.53 -3.07
N PHE A 68 6.66 -6.37 -4.08
CA PHE A 68 6.49 -7.81 -4.04
C PHE A 68 7.74 -8.57 -3.59
N ALA A 69 8.89 -7.90 -3.44
CA ALA A 69 10.14 -8.54 -3.00
C ALA A 69 10.10 -8.88 -1.50
N SER A 70 9.67 -7.91 -0.69
CA SER A 70 9.67 -8.02 0.76
C SER A 70 8.57 -8.96 1.27
N SER A 71 8.85 -9.70 2.34
CA SER A 71 7.83 -10.40 3.13
C SER A 71 7.05 -9.43 4.04
N ALA A 72 7.58 -8.24 4.32
CA ALA A 72 6.93 -7.26 5.20
C ALA A 72 5.60 -6.73 4.62
N ASN A 73 5.40 -6.85 3.31
CA ASN A 73 4.17 -6.46 2.62
C ASN A 73 3.19 -7.62 2.42
N HIS A 74 3.48 -8.81 2.97
CA HIS A 74 2.57 -9.94 2.87
C HIS A 74 1.28 -9.67 3.67
N PHE A 75 0.14 -9.83 3.00
CA PHE A 75 -1.17 -9.74 3.63
C PHE A 75 -1.70 -11.15 3.87
N ASP A 76 -1.97 -11.45 5.14
CA ASP A 76 -2.60 -12.70 5.54
C ASP A 76 -4.09 -12.46 5.79
N SER A 77 -4.92 -12.86 4.82
CA SER A 77 -6.37 -12.70 4.86
C SER A 77 -7.02 -13.31 6.10
N ASP A 78 -6.45 -14.37 6.67
CA ASP A 78 -7.12 -15.13 7.74
C ASP A 78 -7.10 -14.37 9.06
N LYS A 79 -6.27 -13.33 9.18
CA LYS A 79 -6.18 -12.49 10.37
C LYS A 79 -7.25 -11.39 10.41
N PHE A 80 -7.96 -11.17 9.31
CA PHE A 80 -8.86 -10.05 9.15
C PHE A 80 -10.30 -10.48 8.87
N ASN A 81 -11.24 -9.70 9.39
CA ASN A 81 -12.65 -9.82 9.03
C ASN A 81 -12.93 -8.89 7.84
N GLU A 82 -13.11 -9.47 6.65
CA GLU A 82 -13.40 -8.74 5.41
C GLU A 82 -14.79 -8.12 5.43
N GLU A 83 -15.81 -8.81 5.98
CA GLU A 83 -17.20 -8.31 6.04
C GLU A 83 -17.32 -7.06 6.92
N ALA A 84 -16.51 -6.97 7.97
CA ALA A 84 -16.46 -5.81 8.85
C ALA A 84 -15.60 -4.65 8.32
N PHE A 85 -14.95 -4.80 7.16
CA PHE A 85 -14.07 -3.78 6.61
C PHE A 85 -14.83 -2.84 5.67
N SER A 86 -14.75 -1.54 5.96
CA SER A 86 -15.17 -0.46 5.06
C SER A 86 -13.95 0.37 4.71
N PHE A 87 -13.63 0.47 3.41
CA PHE A 87 -12.45 1.20 2.94
C PHE A 87 -12.52 2.68 3.31
N ASP A 88 -13.65 3.32 3.06
CA ASP A 88 -13.81 4.76 3.28
C ASP A 88 -13.76 5.10 4.78
N ASP A 89 -14.37 4.27 5.63
CA ASP A 89 -14.25 4.42 7.08
C ASP A 89 -12.83 4.18 7.57
N ALA A 90 -12.13 3.18 7.01
CA ALA A 90 -10.75 2.92 7.36
C ALA A 90 -9.83 4.10 7.00
N ILE A 91 -10.04 4.74 5.85
CA ILE A 91 -9.32 5.95 5.44
C ILE A 91 -9.66 7.14 6.34
N ASN A 92 -10.94 7.41 6.58
CA ASN A 92 -11.39 8.50 7.45
C ASN A 92 -10.83 8.34 8.88
N ASN A 93 -10.73 7.11 9.38
CA ASN A 93 -10.13 6.81 10.67
C ASN A 93 -8.61 7.11 10.74
N LEU A 94 -7.91 7.21 9.61
CA LEU A 94 -6.50 7.65 9.56
C LEU A 94 -6.38 9.17 9.77
N PHE A 95 -7.43 9.93 9.50
CA PHE A 95 -7.46 11.39 9.63
C PHE A 95 -7.65 11.84 11.09
N LEU A 96 -8.16 10.95 11.95
CA LEU A 96 -8.40 11.26 13.36
C LEU A 96 -7.09 11.49 14.13
N VAL A 97 -6.98 12.68 14.72
CA VAL A 97 -5.94 13.05 15.67
C VAL A 97 -6.23 12.36 17.00
N LYS A 98 -5.39 11.42 17.43
CA LYS A 98 -5.50 10.87 18.78
C LYS A 98 -5.05 11.93 19.78
N LYS A 99 -5.93 12.33 20.69
CA LYS A 99 -5.55 13.15 21.84
C LYS A 99 -4.53 12.37 22.69
N GLU A 100 -3.47 13.05 23.15
CA GLU A 100 -2.42 12.46 24.00
C GLU A 100 -2.99 11.76 25.26
N SER A 101 -4.17 12.20 25.73
CA SER A 101 -4.88 11.62 26.87
C SER A 101 -5.45 10.20 26.64
N GLU A 102 -5.53 9.70 25.41
CA GLU A 102 -5.96 8.32 25.14
C GLU A 102 -4.82 7.31 25.20
N ARG A 103 -3.56 7.75 25.19
CA ARG A 103 -2.41 6.84 25.40
C ARG A 103 -2.37 6.27 26.82
N ASN A 104 -3.01 6.94 27.79
CA ASN A 104 -3.04 6.53 29.20
C ASN A 104 -4.29 5.73 29.60
N ARG A 105 -5.19 5.35 28.68
CA ARG A 105 -6.45 4.65 29.02
C ARG A 105 -6.45 3.13 28.81
N ASN A 106 -5.26 2.53 28.65
CA ASN A 106 -5.08 1.08 28.58
C ASN A 106 -4.20 0.50 29.72
N GLN A 107 -4.19 1.13 30.91
CA GLN A 107 -4.16 0.31 32.14
C GLN A 107 -5.58 -0.20 32.40
N ARG A 108 -6.12 -0.99 31.46
CA ARG A 108 -7.26 -1.85 31.78
C ARG A 108 -6.66 -3.11 32.34
N ASN A 109 -7.03 -3.39 33.59
CA ASN A 109 -6.80 -4.59 34.38
C ASN A 109 -6.21 -5.77 33.60
N ILE A 110 -5.13 -6.33 34.13
CA ILE A 110 -4.64 -7.67 33.82
C ILE A 110 -5.74 -8.65 34.28
N GLY A 111 -6.83 -8.71 33.52
CA GLY A 111 -7.80 -9.79 33.59
C GLY A 111 -7.26 -10.98 32.83
N GLU A 112 -7.53 -12.17 33.37
CA GLU A 112 -7.06 -13.46 32.87
C GLU A 112 -7.05 -13.54 31.34
N HIS A 113 -5.90 -13.96 30.80
CA HIS A 113 -5.77 -14.29 29.38
C HIS A 113 -6.66 -15.50 29.08
N ASN A 114 -7.89 -15.26 28.64
CA ASN A 114 -8.73 -16.30 28.09
C ASN A 114 -8.08 -16.84 26.81
N ASN A 115 -7.80 -18.16 26.78
CA ASN A 115 -7.30 -18.92 25.63
C ASN A 115 -8.35 -19.07 24.51
N GLY A 116 -9.15 -18.04 24.24
CA GLY A 116 -10.08 -18.01 23.11
C GLY A 116 -9.36 -17.65 21.81
N GLU A 117 -9.83 -18.18 20.68
CA GLU A 117 -9.35 -17.72 19.37
C GLU A 117 -9.54 -16.19 19.25
N PRO A 118 -8.50 -15.44 18.87
CA PRO A 118 -8.62 -14.00 18.74
C PRO A 118 -9.63 -13.66 17.63
N ASN A 119 -10.70 -12.97 18.00
CA ASN A 119 -11.70 -12.48 17.04
C ASN A 119 -11.02 -11.66 15.93
N LYS A 120 -11.16 -12.10 14.68
CA LYS A 120 -10.61 -11.42 13.49
C LYS A 120 -11.08 -9.97 13.45
N GLN A 121 -10.13 -9.05 13.43
CA GLN A 121 -10.40 -7.60 13.40
C GLN A 121 -10.44 -7.10 11.96
N PRO A 122 -11.19 -6.02 11.64
CA PRO A 122 -11.05 -5.38 10.34
C PRO A 122 -9.67 -4.73 10.20
N ILE A 123 -9.28 -4.42 8.96
CA ILE A 123 -8.05 -3.67 8.66
C ILE A 123 -8.15 -2.24 9.22
N LYS A 124 -7.11 -1.75 9.93
CA LYS A 124 -7.16 -0.44 10.63
C LYS A 124 -6.02 0.53 10.29
N THR A 125 -4.92 0.04 9.71
CA THR A 125 -3.71 0.84 9.48
C THR A 125 -3.41 0.99 8.01
N LEU A 126 -2.79 2.12 7.64
CA LEU A 126 -2.41 2.40 6.25
C LEU A 126 -1.57 1.29 5.63
N ARG A 127 -0.61 0.71 6.37
CA ARG A 127 0.20 -0.41 5.89
C ARG A 127 -0.62 -1.67 5.64
N GLN A 128 -1.58 -2.00 6.50
CA GLN A 128 -2.44 -3.16 6.28
C GLN A 128 -3.34 -2.98 5.05
N ILE A 129 -3.93 -1.78 4.86
CA ILE A 129 -4.74 -1.49 3.67
C ILE A 129 -3.87 -1.61 2.41
N TYR A 130 -2.66 -1.04 2.45
CA TYR A 130 -1.70 -1.14 1.36
C TYR A 130 -1.29 -2.59 1.05
N SER A 131 -0.92 -3.39 2.05
CA SER A 131 -0.58 -4.81 1.85
C SER A 131 -1.76 -5.59 1.26
N MET A 132 -2.99 -5.33 1.72
CA MET A 132 -4.21 -5.92 1.14
C MET A 132 -4.37 -5.56 -0.33
N CYS A 133 -4.19 -4.28 -0.68
CA CYS A 133 -4.27 -3.84 -2.09
C CYS A 133 -3.15 -4.44 -2.95
N LYS A 134 -1.97 -4.72 -2.38
CA LYS A 134 -0.86 -5.36 -3.08
C LYS A 134 -1.00 -6.88 -3.16
N SER A 135 -1.77 -7.54 -2.30
CA SER A 135 -1.97 -8.99 -2.37
C SER A 135 -2.98 -9.45 -3.42
N ARG A 136 -3.60 -8.51 -4.14
CA ARG A 136 -4.62 -8.78 -5.16
C ARG A 136 -4.32 -8.01 -6.47
N PRO A 137 -4.74 -8.52 -7.63
CA PRO A 137 -4.81 -7.77 -8.88
C PRO A 137 -5.72 -6.55 -8.74
N VAL A 138 -5.51 -5.55 -9.59
CA VAL A 138 -6.27 -4.29 -9.53
C VAL A 138 -7.74 -4.43 -9.96
N THR A 139 -8.06 -5.51 -10.68
CA THR A 139 -9.43 -5.85 -11.14
C THR A 139 -10.27 -6.52 -10.06
N ASP A 140 -9.63 -7.06 -9.02
CA ASP A 140 -10.27 -7.83 -7.97
C ASP A 140 -11.02 -6.95 -6.96
N MET A 141 -11.82 -7.61 -6.13
CA MET A 141 -12.62 -7.01 -5.08
C MET A 141 -12.04 -7.35 -3.70
N TYR A 142 -12.26 -6.44 -2.76
CA TYR A 142 -12.14 -6.70 -1.33
C TYR A 142 -13.23 -5.92 -0.60
N ALA A 143 -14.02 -6.59 0.23
CA ALA A 143 -15.17 -6.00 0.92
C ALA A 143 -16.08 -5.16 -0.01
N GLY A 144 -16.42 -5.72 -1.17
CA GLY A 144 -17.34 -5.09 -2.12
C GLY A 144 -16.78 -3.91 -2.94
N LYS A 145 -15.49 -3.58 -2.85
CA LYS A 145 -14.87 -2.48 -3.62
C LYS A 145 -13.67 -2.98 -4.42
N LYS A 146 -13.50 -2.48 -5.66
CA LYS A 146 -12.38 -2.89 -6.52
C LYS A 146 -11.06 -2.32 -6.00
N ILE A 147 -9.98 -3.10 -6.10
CA ILE A 147 -8.65 -2.66 -5.69
C ILE A 147 -8.19 -1.40 -6.45
N ARG A 148 -8.45 -1.32 -7.76
CA ARG A 148 -8.15 -0.12 -8.57
C ARG A 148 -8.87 1.15 -8.10
N ASP A 149 -9.97 1.02 -7.36
CA ASP A 149 -10.74 2.16 -6.84
C ASP A 149 -10.27 2.55 -5.42
N MET A 150 -9.35 1.79 -4.82
CA MET A 150 -8.76 2.03 -3.50
C MET A 150 -7.36 2.62 -3.58
N ILE A 151 -6.52 2.10 -4.48
CA ILE A 151 -5.11 2.48 -4.59
C ILE A 151 -4.76 3.01 -5.98
N LEU A 152 -4.04 4.14 -6.02
CA LEU A 152 -3.29 4.60 -7.18
C LEU A 152 -1.84 4.12 -7.05
N ASP A 153 -1.46 3.18 -7.91
CA ASP A 153 -0.09 2.74 -8.14
C ASP A 153 0.15 2.48 -9.64
N ASP A 154 1.34 2.01 -10.02
CA ASP A 154 1.65 1.77 -11.44
C ASP A 154 0.76 0.71 -12.11
N ARG A 155 0.14 -0.19 -11.33
CA ARG A 155 -0.77 -1.22 -11.83
C ARG A 155 -2.15 -0.64 -12.12
N SER A 156 -2.63 0.28 -11.28
CA SER A 156 -3.96 0.87 -11.40
C SER A 156 -4.00 2.18 -12.20
N ALA A 157 -2.85 2.80 -12.46
CA ALA A 157 -2.66 4.05 -13.19
C ALA A 157 -3.58 4.25 -14.40
N TYR A 158 -3.74 3.22 -15.23
CA TYR A 158 -4.56 3.23 -16.44
C TYR A 158 -6.04 3.59 -16.16
N TYR A 159 -6.57 3.21 -15.00
CA TYR A 159 -7.97 3.47 -14.65
C TYR A 159 -8.23 4.90 -14.17
N TYR A 160 -7.19 5.65 -13.84
CA TYR A 160 -7.29 7.02 -13.33
C TYR A 160 -7.28 8.03 -14.48
N THR A 161 -8.10 7.86 -15.51
CA THR A 161 -8.10 8.75 -16.69
C THR A 161 -8.62 10.15 -16.37
N LYS A 162 -9.56 10.25 -15.43
CA LYS A 162 -10.16 11.51 -14.99
C LYS A 162 -9.38 12.21 -13.88
N GLY A 163 -8.40 11.54 -13.27
CA GLY A 163 -7.68 12.02 -12.09
C GLY A 163 -7.88 11.15 -10.86
N CYS A 164 -7.33 11.57 -9.72
CA CYS A 164 -7.40 10.88 -8.43
C CYS A 164 -8.26 11.69 -7.47
N PHE A 165 -9.45 11.20 -7.16
CA PHE A 165 -10.42 11.90 -6.32
C PHE A 165 -10.95 11.01 -5.20
N GLU A 166 -11.49 11.67 -4.18
CA GLU A 166 -12.07 11.07 -2.98
C GLU A 166 -11.02 10.30 -2.16
N ASN A 167 -11.50 9.47 -1.23
CA ASN A 167 -10.65 8.58 -0.45
C ASN A 167 -9.89 7.63 -1.37
N LYS A 168 -8.55 7.76 -1.34
CA LYS A 168 -7.60 6.88 -2.03
C LYS A 168 -6.32 6.77 -1.23
N ILE A 169 -5.63 5.65 -1.41
CA ILE A 169 -4.22 5.52 -1.09
C ILE A 169 -3.41 5.76 -2.35
N VAL A 170 -2.32 6.51 -2.27
CA VAL A 170 -1.42 6.78 -3.38
C VAL A 170 -0.04 6.25 -3.04
N GLU A 171 0.50 5.39 -3.89
CA GLU A 171 1.91 5.00 -3.88
C GLU A 171 2.71 6.00 -4.71
N ALA A 172 3.62 6.73 -4.07
CA ALA A 172 4.28 7.88 -4.66
C ALA A 172 5.77 7.93 -4.36
N ARG A 173 6.49 8.69 -5.20
CA ARG A 173 7.87 9.12 -4.96
C ARG A 173 7.89 10.60 -4.60
N ARG A 174 8.94 11.05 -3.93
CA ARG A 174 9.18 12.48 -3.72
C ARG A 174 9.36 13.18 -5.08
N GLN A 175 8.82 14.39 -5.22
CA GLN A 175 9.15 15.24 -6.38
C GLN A 175 10.66 15.55 -6.41
N VAL A 176 11.29 15.45 -7.58
CA VAL A 176 12.71 15.79 -7.75
C VAL A 176 12.90 17.31 -7.67
N GLY A 177 14.03 17.76 -7.12
CA GLY A 177 14.26 19.18 -6.87
C GLY A 177 13.42 19.70 -5.71
N HIS A 178 12.66 20.77 -5.97
CA HIS A 178 11.82 21.46 -5.00
C HIS A 178 10.58 20.61 -4.67
N PHE A 179 10.48 20.12 -3.43
CA PHE A 179 9.45 19.17 -3.00
C PHE A 179 8.64 19.64 -1.78
N PHE A 180 8.88 20.84 -1.28
CA PHE A 180 8.10 21.43 -0.19
C PHE A 180 8.13 22.95 -0.27
N GLU A 181 7.09 23.59 0.26
CA GLU A 181 6.98 25.03 0.46
C GLU A 181 6.74 25.29 1.95
N ASP A 182 7.67 25.99 2.62
CA ASP A 182 7.58 26.21 4.07
C ASP A 182 6.49 27.21 4.45
N GLU A 183 6.31 28.27 3.67
CA GLU A 183 5.32 29.34 3.91
C GLU A 183 3.89 28.80 3.85
N SER A 184 3.59 28.00 2.83
CA SER A 184 2.28 27.37 2.61
C SER A 184 2.16 26.01 3.31
N LYS A 185 3.22 25.51 3.94
CA LYS A 185 3.33 24.16 4.54
C LYS A 185 2.80 23.09 3.58
N ARG A 186 3.38 23.02 2.39
CA ARG A 186 3.03 22.02 1.36
C ARG A 186 4.18 21.06 1.13
N VAL A 187 3.88 19.79 0.84
CA VAL A 187 4.85 18.80 0.36
C VAL A 187 4.34 18.17 -0.94
N PHE A 188 5.22 18.00 -1.92
CA PHE A 188 4.91 17.53 -3.26
C PHE A 188 5.46 16.13 -3.52
N LEU A 189 4.57 15.23 -3.91
CA LEU A 189 4.87 13.86 -4.33
C LEU A 189 4.42 13.64 -5.77
N LYS A 190 4.98 12.61 -6.42
CA LYS A 190 4.66 12.20 -7.78
C LYS A 190 4.16 10.76 -7.81
N ALA A 191 3.02 10.56 -8.47
CA ALA A 191 2.48 9.23 -8.75
C ALA A 191 1.74 9.22 -10.10
N PRO A 192 1.54 8.07 -10.75
CA PRO A 192 2.18 6.77 -10.49
C PRO A 192 3.71 6.87 -10.50
N THR A 193 4.41 5.90 -9.90
CA THR A 193 5.85 6.04 -9.62
C THR A 193 6.73 5.94 -10.87
N GLU A 194 6.23 5.29 -11.93
CA GLU A 194 6.88 5.18 -13.24
C GLU A 194 6.73 6.47 -14.05
N SER A 195 5.48 6.93 -14.26
CA SER A 195 5.20 8.07 -15.15
C SER A 195 5.33 9.43 -14.48
N GLY A 196 5.16 9.52 -13.16
CA GLY A 196 5.07 10.78 -12.44
C GLY A 196 3.96 11.71 -12.95
N LYS A 197 2.92 11.13 -13.58
CA LYS A 197 1.87 11.85 -14.31
C LYS A 197 1.17 12.90 -13.46
N TYR A 198 0.94 12.59 -12.19
CA TYR A 198 0.22 13.44 -11.24
C TYR A 198 1.15 13.96 -10.15
N THR A 199 0.86 15.19 -9.72
CA THR A 199 1.45 15.78 -8.52
C THR A 199 0.44 15.65 -7.38
N PHE A 200 0.87 15.11 -6.25
CA PHE A 200 0.09 15.04 -5.03
C PHE A 200 0.63 16.05 -4.02
N VAL A 201 -0.22 16.99 -3.62
CA VAL A 201 0.07 18.06 -2.67
C VAL A 201 -0.46 17.65 -1.32
N LEU A 202 0.45 17.46 -0.37
CA LEU A 202 0.13 17.28 1.04
C LEU A 202 0.09 18.67 1.67
N GLN A 203 -1.09 19.09 2.13
CA GLN A 203 -1.30 20.36 2.82
C GLN A 203 -1.36 20.11 4.33
N PHE A 204 -0.74 20.99 5.12
CA PHE A 204 -0.67 20.85 6.56
C PHE A 204 -1.09 22.13 7.26
N ASP A 205 -1.95 22.01 8.27
CA ASP A 205 -2.27 23.13 9.16
C ASP A 205 -1.26 23.19 10.33
N GLU A 206 -0.93 22.03 10.90
CA GLU A 206 -0.05 21.88 12.05
C GLU A 206 1.44 21.80 11.68
N GLU A 207 2.22 22.77 12.17
CA GLU A 207 3.68 22.84 11.96
C GLU A 207 4.42 21.57 12.44
N LYS A 208 3.98 21.01 13.57
CA LYS A 208 4.58 19.80 14.14
C LYS A 208 4.46 18.60 13.20
N ILE A 209 3.31 18.43 12.55
CA ILE A 209 3.04 17.33 11.63
C ILE A 209 3.77 17.56 10.31
N TYR A 210 3.73 18.79 9.80
CA TYR A 210 4.47 19.23 8.63
C TYR A 210 5.97 18.93 8.77
N GLY A 211 6.61 19.45 9.83
CA GLY A 211 8.05 19.26 10.08
C GLY A 211 8.45 17.78 10.21
N LYS A 212 7.62 16.97 10.87
CA LYS A 212 7.84 15.52 11.00
C LYS A 212 7.78 14.80 9.66
N ILE A 213 6.73 15.02 8.87
CA ILE A 213 6.55 14.34 7.58
C ILE A 213 7.57 14.84 6.55
N LYS A 214 7.84 16.15 6.49
CA LYS A 214 8.91 16.73 5.66
C LYS A 214 10.25 16.09 5.95
N THR A 215 10.61 15.94 7.23
CA THR A 215 11.87 15.32 7.65
C THR A 215 11.94 13.84 7.26
N GLU A 216 10.85 13.09 7.45
CA GLU A 216 10.78 11.68 7.07
C GLU A 216 10.96 11.51 5.55
N ILE A 217 10.33 12.36 4.74
CA ILE A 217 10.48 12.33 3.28
C ILE A 217 11.91 12.69 2.85
N LYS A 218 12.52 13.71 3.48
CA LYS A 218 13.90 14.11 3.21
C LYS A 218 14.91 12.99 3.49
N LYS A 219 14.71 12.24 4.58
CA LYS A 219 15.58 11.13 4.98
C LYS A 219 15.44 9.90 4.09
N ASN A 220 14.28 9.71 3.46
CA ASN A 220 13.95 8.53 2.65
C ASN A 220 13.75 8.88 1.17
N ARG A 221 14.62 9.74 0.63
CA ARG A 221 14.47 10.36 -0.71
C ARG A 221 14.38 9.37 -1.88
N ASP A 222 14.95 8.18 -1.72
CA ASP A 222 15.04 7.07 -2.67
C ASP A 222 13.95 6.01 -2.46
N LYS A 223 13.09 6.19 -1.46
CA LYS A 223 12.05 5.24 -1.08
C LYS A 223 10.68 5.64 -1.63
N LEU A 224 9.77 4.67 -1.61
CA LEU A 224 8.37 4.88 -1.92
C LEU A 224 7.61 5.29 -0.65
N PHE A 225 6.61 6.14 -0.85
CA PHE A 225 5.71 6.60 0.18
C PHE A 225 4.30 6.14 -0.14
N ILE A 226 3.53 5.79 0.89
CA ILE A 226 2.08 5.59 0.79
C ILE A 226 1.38 6.70 1.52
N VAL A 227 0.42 7.32 0.85
CA VAL A 227 -0.36 8.43 1.38
C VAL A 227 -1.85 8.09 1.29
N ALA A 228 -2.54 8.13 2.42
CA ALA A 228 -3.99 8.17 2.46
C ALA A 228 -4.48 9.62 2.50
N GLY A 229 -5.33 9.96 1.54
CA GLY A 229 -5.94 11.28 1.45
C GLY A 229 -7.36 11.20 0.93
N LYS A 230 -8.12 12.26 1.21
CA LYS A 230 -9.35 12.58 0.49
C LYS A 230 -8.96 13.60 -0.56
N TRP A 231 -8.80 13.13 -1.80
CA TRP A 231 -8.14 13.90 -2.85
C TRP A 231 -9.13 14.76 -3.61
N GLU A 232 -8.73 16.00 -3.84
CA GLU A 232 -9.47 17.00 -4.60
C GLU A 232 -8.56 17.60 -5.68
N SER A 233 -9.13 18.23 -6.70
CA SER A 233 -8.32 18.97 -7.67
C SER A 233 -7.62 20.14 -7.00
N ALA A 234 -6.32 20.27 -7.23
CA ALA A 234 -5.57 21.47 -6.85
C ALA A 234 -5.66 22.54 -7.95
N GLU A 235 -4.94 23.65 -7.78
CA GLU A 235 -5.03 24.82 -8.67
C GLU A 235 -4.48 24.53 -10.09
N LYS A 236 -3.63 23.51 -10.24
CA LYS A 236 -2.97 23.14 -11.50
C LYS A 236 -3.55 21.84 -12.05
N TYR A 237 -3.60 21.74 -13.38
CA TYR A 237 -3.96 20.48 -14.05
C TYR A 237 -3.07 19.32 -13.57
N ASN A 238 -3.67 18.13 -13.39
CA ASN A 238 -2.99 16.93 -12.87
C ASN A 238 -2.35 17.09 -11.48
N HIS A 239 -2.75 18.11 -10.72
CA HIS A 239 -2.39 18.26 -9.32
C HIS A 239 -3.59 17.92 -8.45
N PHE A 240 -3.37 17.12 -7.41
CA PHE A 240 -4.38 16.73 -6.44
C PHE A 240 -3.90 17.08 -5.04
N ILE A 241 -4.79 17.60 -4.22
CA ILE A 241 -4.48 18.07 -2.88
C ILE A 241 -5.29 17.31 -1.83
N SER A 242 -4.68 17.08 -0.67
CA SER A 242 -5.34 16.56 0.52
C SER A 242 -4.69 17.16 1.77
N ASN A 243 -5.51 17.50 2.75
CA ASN A 243 -5.02 17.89 4.07
C ASN A 243 -4.50 16.67 4.84
N ILE A 244 -3.40 16.87 5.57
CA ILE A 244 -2.77 15.85 6.40
C ILE A 244 -2.83 16.29 7.87
N TYR A 245 -3.64 15.55 8.62
CA TYR A 245 -3.93 15.78 10.03
C TYR A 245 -3.17 14.82 10.95
N SER A 246 -2.58 13.75 10.42
CA SER A 246 -1.91 12.73 11.22
C SER A 246 -0.74 12.07 10.50
N ASP A 247 0.27 11.66 11.27
CA ASP A 247 1.37 10.81 10.78
C ASP A 247 0.92 9.38 10.41
N ARG A 248 -0.35 9.04 10.64
CA ARG A 248 -0.99 7.80 10.19
C ARG A 248 -1.33 7.83 8.70
N GLN A 249 -1.47 9.02 8.11
CA GLN A 249 -1.78 9.19 6.69
C GLN A 249 -0.59 8.98 5.77
N VAL A 250 0.64 9.06 6.27
CA VAL A 250 1.87 8.94 5.47
C VAL A 250 2.78 7.87 6.05
N LYS A 251 3.22 6.91 5.21
CA LYS A 251 4.23 5.91 5.60
C LYS A 251 5.26 5.70 4.51
N VAL A 252 6.49 5.42 4.93
CA VAL A 252 7.56 4.93 4.07
C VAL A 252 7.40 3.42 3.89
N ILE A 253 7.52 2.95 2.64
CA ILE A 253 7.65 1.53 2.30
C ILE A 253 9.14 1.17 2.41
N ARG A 254 9.45 0.10 3.15
CA ARG A 254 10.80 -0.40 3.38
C ARG A 254 11.03 -1.73 2.66
#